data_AF-A0A5E8HF28-F1
#
_entry.id   AF-A0A5E8HF28-F1
#
_cell.length_a   1.000
_cell.length_b   1.000
_cell.length_c   1.000
_cell.angle_alpha   90.00
_cell.angle_beta   90.00
_cell.angle_gamma   90.00
#
_symmetry.space_group_name_H-M   'P 1'
#
loop_
_entity.id
_entity.type
_entity.pdbx_description
1 polymer ?
#
loop_
_entity_poly.entity_id
_entity_poly.type
_entity_poly.pdbx_seq_one_letter_code
_entity_poly.pdbx_strand_id
1 'polypeptide(L)' 'MNIGKKISREDFMEFFRNIDELNQLTPDDRIEIFKSILLGSSDITKELLDDLLINYSVDNLGVIEFYNDEKQ' A
#
# COMPACT_ATOMS: atom_id res chain seq x y z
N MET A 1 -23.17 9.87 19.86
CA MET A 1 -22.42 9.13 18.82
C MET A 1 -21.89 10.15 17.84
N ASN A 2 -20.57 10.31 17.74
CA ASN A 2 -19.99 11.06 16.63
C ASN A 2 -20.13 10.20 15.39
N ILE A 3 -21.07 10.58 14.53
CA ILE A 3 -21.19 9.99 13.20
C ILE A 3 -19.94 10.51 12.46
N GLY A 4 -18.94 9.66 12.28
CA GLY A 4 -17.69 10.02 11.61
C GLY A 4 -17.99 10.77 10.32
N LYS A 5 -17.29 11.89 10.10
CA LYS A 5 -17.45 12.72 8.91
C LYS A 5 -17.28 11.81 7.69
N LYS A 6 -18.31 11.73 6.84
CA LYS A 6 -18.27 10.90 5.63
C LYS A 6 -17.29 11.56 4.66
N ILE A 7 -16.04 11.09 4.66
CA ILE A 7 -15.03 11.55 3.70
C ILE A 7 -15.44 11.05 2.31
N SER A 8 -15.47 11.94 1.32
CA SER A 8 -15.74 11.50 -0.04
C SER A 8 -14.49 10.82 -0.61
N ARG A 9 -14.66 9.99 -1.64
CA ARG A 9 -13.52 9.44 -2.38
C ARG A 9 -12.61 10.54 -2.90
N GLU A 10 -13.19 11.65 -3.37
CA GLU A 10 -12.42 12.76 -3.92
C GLU A 10 -11.57 13.41 -2.84
N ASP A 11 -12.17 13.77 -1.69
CA ASP A 11 -11.44 14.39 -0.58
C ASP A 11 -10.29 13.50 -0.08
N PHE A 12 -10.54 12.18 0.01
CA PHE A 12 -9.51 11.23 0.42
C PHE A 12 -8.39 11.16 -0.62
N MET A 13 -8.73 11.01 -1.90
CA MET A 13 -7.73 10.88 -2.96
C MET A 13 -6.96 12.19 -3.22
N GLU A 14 -7.59 13.35 -3.03
CA GLU A 14 -6.95 14.65 -3.13
C GLU A 14 -5.83 14.80 -2.10
N PHE A 15 -6.08 14.37 -0.85
CA PHE A 15 -5.08 14.38 0.21
C PHE A 15 -3.81 13.58 -0.18
N PHE A 16 -3.98 12.34 -0.63
CA PHE A 16 -2.85 11.46 -0.97
C PHE A 16 -2.16 11.79 -2.30
N ARG A 17 -2.81 12.56 -3.18
CA ARG A 17 -2.21 13.06 -4.42
C ARG A 17 -1.46 14.37 -4.23
N ASN A 18 -1.74 15.10 -3.15
CA ASN A 18 -1.04 16.33 -2.82
C ASN A 18 0.26 16.02 -2.05
N ILE A 19 1.40 16.30 -2.69
CA ILE A 19 2.71 16.04 -2.10
C ILE A 19 2.97 16.87 -0.83
N ASP A 20 2.42 18.07 -0.73
CA ASP A 20 2.58 18.95 0.43
C ASP A 20 1.83 18.40 1.64
N GLU A 21 0.63 17.87 1.44
CA GLU A 21 -0.14 17.17 2.48
C GLU A 21 0.55 15.86 2.87
N LEU A 22 1.03 15.09 1.90
CA LEU A 22 1.77 13.85 2.16
C LEU A 22 3.03 14.12 3.00
N ASN A 23 3.71 15.24 2.77
CA ASN A 23 4.91 15.66 3.50
C ASN A 23 4.66 16.03 4.97
N GLN A 24 3.40 16.19 5.39
CA GLN A 24 3.06 16.37 6.81
C GLN A 24 3.10 15.04 7.59
N LEU A 25 3.05 13.90 6.90
CA LEU A 25 3.08 12.57 7.51
C LEU A 25 4.50 12.14 7.85
N THR A 26 4.67 11.61 9.06
CA THR A 26 5.94 10.99 9.47
C THR A 26 6.17 9.68 8.69
N PRO A 27 7.41 9.16 8.65
CA PRO A 27 7.67 7.85 8.07
C PRO A 27 6.80 6.74 8.68
N ASP A 28 6.54 6.78 9.99
CA ASP A 28 5.73 5.78 10.68
C ASP A 28 4.26 5.84 10.25
N ASP A 29 3.69 7.05 10.11
CA ASP A 29 2.32 7.23 9.62
C ASP A 29 2.16 6.66 8.20
N ARG A 30 3.14 6.91 7.33
CA ARG A 30 3.14 6.40 5.94
C ARG A 30 3.21 4.88 5.92
N ILE A 31 4.00 4.27 6.80
CA ILE A 31 4.08 2.82 6.94
C ILE A 31 2.75 2.24 7.45
N GLU A 32 2.07 2.90 8.39
CA GLU A 32 0.76 2.48 8.88
C GLU A 32 -0.30 2.50 7.76
N ILE A 33 -0.32 3.56 6.96
CA ILE A 33 -1.25 3.70 5.82
C ILE A 33 -0.98 2.61 4.79
N PHE A 34 0.29 2.39 4.42
CA PHE A 34 0.66 1.32 3.49
C PHE A 34 0.19 -0.06 3.95
N LYS A 35 0.30 -0.35 5.25
CA LYS A 35 -0.13 -1.62 5.85
C LYS A 35 -1.64 -1.78 5.99
N SER A 36 -2.43 -0.72 5.78
CA SER A 36 -3.89 -0.72 6.02
C SER A 36 -4.75 -0.45 4.78
N ILE A 37 -4.17 -0.05 3.65
CA ILE A 37 -4.94 0.41 2.49
C ILE A 37 -5.47 -0.70 1.57
N LEU A 38 -4.83 -1.88 1.56
CA LEU A 38 -5.24 -3.01 0.70
C LEU A 38 -6.46 -3.74 1.27
N LEU A 39 -7.32 -4.27 0.39
CA LEU A 39 -8.58 -4.91 0.81
C LEU A 39 -8.35 -6.28 1.44
N GLY A 40 -7.22 -6.92 1.16
CA GLY A 40 -6.86 -8.20 1.74
C GLY A 40 -5.64 -8.84 1.07
N SER A 41 -5.38 -10.09 1.44
CA SER A 41 -4.21 -10.83 0.95
C SER A 41 -4.20 -11.06 -0.56
N SER A 42 -5.36 -11.09 -1.22
CA SER A 42 -5.44 -11.26 -2.67
C SER A 42 -4.87 -10.09 -3.47
N ASP A 43 -4.78 -8.91 -2.87
CA ASP A 43 -4.21 -7.72 -3.52
C ASP A 43 -2.67 -7.75 -3.49
N ILE A 44 -2.08 -8.57 -2.60
CA ILE A 44 -0.64 -8.72 -2.47
C ILE A 44 -0.17 -9.79 -3.46
N THR A 45 0.27 -9.34 -4.64
CA THR A 45 0.81 -10.19 -5.69
C THR A 45 2.34 -10.08 -5.75
N LYS A 46 3.00 -11.08 -6.34
CA LYS A 46 4.44 -11.00 -6.62
C LYS A 46 4.78 -9.76 -7.45
N GLU A 47 3.99 -9.49 -8.49
CA GLU A 47 4.14 -8.32 -9.38
C GLU A 47 4.08 -7.00 -8.59
N LEU A 48 3.07 -6.82 -7.73
CA LEU A 48 2.96 -5.62 -6.90
C LEU A 48 4.18 -5.41 -6.01
N LEU A 49 4.67 -6.48 -5.37
CA LEU A 49 5.81 -6.40 -4.48
C LEU A 49 7.13 -6.15 -5.23
N ASP A 50 7.34 -6.78 -6.39
CA ASP A 50 8.52 -6.53 -7.22
C ASP A 50 8.53 -5.08 -7.73
N ASP A 51 7.41 -4.58 -8.24
CA ASP A 51 7.28 -3.19 -8.67
C ASP A 51 7.54 -2.20 -7.54
N LEU A 52 7.08 -2.52 -6.32
CA LEU A 52 7.37 -1.72 -5.13
C LEU A 52 8.88 -1.64 -4.86
N LEU A 53 9.59 -2.77 -4.90
CA LEU A 53 11.04 -2.79 -4.68
C LEU A 53 11.77 -1.97 -5.74
N ILE A 54 11.37 -2.10 -7.02
CA ILE A 54 11.94 -1.34 -8.14
C ILE A 54 11.70 0.17 -7.96
N ASN A 55 10.47 0.58 -7.65
CA ASN A 55 10.11 1.99 -7.47
C ASN A 55 10.88 2.67 -6.32
N TYR A 56 11.25 1.90 -5.30
CA TYR A 56 12.05 2.38 -4.17
C TYR A 56 13.56 2.13 -4.34
N SER A 57 14.00 1.62 -5.50
CA SER A 57 15.41 1.30 -5.77
C SER A 57 16.02 0.37 -4.70
N VAL A 58 15.25 -0.63 -4.27
CA VAL A 58 15.65 -1.62 -3.26
C VAL A 58 16.20 -2.85 -3.97
N ASP A 59 17.53 -2.87 -4.14
CA ASP A 59 18.21 -3.94 -4.91
C ASP A 59 18.65 -5.13 -4.05
N ASN A 60 18.53 -5.02 -2.72
CA ASN A 60 19.00 -6.03 -1.76
C ASN A 60 17.91 -7.00 -1.28
N LEU A 61 16.69 -6.90 -1.81
CA LEU A 61 15.56 -7.78 -1.51
C LEU A 61 14.97 -8.35 -2.81
N GLY A 62 14.32 -9.51 -2.71
CA GLY A 62 13.61 -10.13 -3.84
C GLY A 62 12.39 -10.94 -3.38
N VAL A 63 11.38 -11.02 -4.24
CA VAL A 63 10.11 -11.69 -3.95
C VAL A 63 10.08 -13.09 -4.57
N ILE A 64 9.70 -14.09 -3.78
CA ILE A 64 9.56 -15.48 -4.24
C ILE A 64 8.09 -15.86 -4.11
N GLU A 65 7.49 -16.32 -5.21
CA GLU A 65 6.15 -16.90 -5.21
C GLU A 65 6.26 -18.42 -5.07
N PHE A 66 5.48 -18.97 -4.14
CA PHE A 66 5.37 -20.40 -3.95
C PHE A 66 4.20 -20.93 -4.77
N TYR A 67 4.49 -21.80 -5.72
CA TYR A 67 3.46 -22.62 -6.33
C TYR A 67 3.26 -23.84 -5.44
N ASN A 68 2.07 -23.96 -4.85
CA ASN A 68 1.66 -25.26 -4.34
C ASN A 68 1.49 -26.17 -5.55
N ASP A 69 2.42 -27.10 -5.75
CA ASP A 69 2.20 -28.27 -6.58
C ASP A 69 1.07 -29.07 -5.91
N GLU A 70 -0.19 -28.69 -6.15
CA GLU A 70 -1.29 -29.63 -6.09
C GLU A 70 -1.02 -30.63 -7.22
N LYS A 71 -0.22 -31.65 -6.91
CA LYS A 71 -0.20 -32.88 -7.67
C LYS A 71 -1.64 -33.41 -7.69
N GLN A 72 -2.23 -33.25 -8.88
CA GLN A 72 -3.34 -33.97 -9.51
C GLN A 72 -3.90 -35.16 -8.73
#